data_AF-A0A8J7RQ60-F1
#
_entry.id   AF-A0A8J7RQ60-F1
#
_cell.length_a   1.000
_cell.length_b   1.000
_cell.length_c   1.000
_cell.angle_alpha   90.00
_cell.angle_beta   90.00
_cell.angle_gamma   90.00
#
_symmetry.space_group_name_H-M   'P 1'
#
loop_
_entity.id
_entity.type
_entity.pdbx_description
1 polymer ?
#
loop_
_entity_poly.entity_id
_entity_poly.type
_entity_poly.pdbx_seq_one_letter_code
_entity_poly.pdbx_strand_id
1 'polypeptide(L)' 'MLRIERDEYVNRTFRMNKKLVDRMEQVCNAKNISLNKLMVICVEYALDNLEEDEPEQ' A
#
# COMPACT_ATOMS: atom_id res chain seq x y z
N MET A 1 12.16 -12.58 -27.41
CA MET A 1 12.98 -11.81 -26.46
C MET A 1 12.34 -11.96 -25.09
N LEU A 2 13.03 -12.54 -24.10
CA LEU A 2 12.55 -12.51 -22.72
C LEU A 2 12.86 -11.13 -22.13
N ARG A 3 11.83 -10.29 -21.96
CA ARG A 3 11.93 -9.09 -21.11
C ARG A 3 11.85 -9.58 -19.68
N ILE A 4 12.99 -9.55 -18.98
CA ILE A 4 13.00 -9.71 -17.53
C ILE A 4 12.59 -8.36 -16.98
N GLU A 5 11.31 -8.21 -16.66
CA GLU A 5 10.82 -7.08 -15.88
C GLU A 5 11.42 -7.20 -14.48
N ARG A 6 12.32 -6.27 -14.15
CA ARG A 6 12.85 -6.16 -12.79
C ARG A 6 11.89 -5.28 -12.01
N ASP A 7 11.42 -5.76 -10.87
CA ASP A 7 10.65 -4.94 -9.96
C ASP A 7 11.53 -3.78 -9.48
N GLU A 8 11.17 -2.57 -9.89
CA GLU A 8 11.81 -1.34 -9.40
C GLU A 8 11.08 -0.88 -8.13
N TYR A 9 11.82 -0.76 -7.02
CA TYR A 9 11.29 -0.30 -5.75
C TYR A 9 11.70 1.15 -5.49
N VAL A 10 10.73 1.99 -5.13
CA VAL A 10 10.96 3.40 -4.79
C VAL A 10 10.64 3.65 -3.32
N ASN A 11 11.58 4.26 -2.59
CA ASN A 11 11.34 4.69 -1.23
C ASN A 11 10.58 6.02 -1.21
N ARG A 12 9.44 6.06 -0.50
CA ARG A 12 8.63 7.26 -0.30
C ARG A 12 8.28 7.42 1.18
N THR A 13 8.32 8.66 1.67
CA THR A 13 8.01 8.99 3.07
C THR A 13 6.67 9.71 3.15
N PHE A 14 5.73 9.15 3.91
CA PHE A 14 4.41 9.74 4.16
C PHE A 14 4.28 10.19 5.61
N ARG A 15 3.54 11.28 5.84
CA ARG A 15 3.14 11.68 7.18
C ARG A 15 1.76 11.10 7.48
N MET A 16 1.67 10.27 8.51
CA MET A 16 0.43 9.62 8.92
C MET A 16 0.09 10.00 10.36
N ASN A 17 -1.20 9.96 10.69
CA ASN A 17 -1.63 10.17 12.06
C ASN A 17 -1.08 9.06 12.97
N LYS A 18 -0.55 9.42 14.15
CA LYS A 18 0.02 8.45 15.10
C LYS A 18 -0.95 7.30 15.44
N LYS A 19 -2.23 7.61 15.67
CA LYS A 19 -3.24 6.59 16.01
C LYS A 19 -3.45 5.59 14.87
N LEU A 20 -3.26 6.01 13.62
CA LEU A 20 -3.33 5.11 12.48
C LEU A 20 -2.13 4.16 12.46
N VAL A 21 -0.91 4.70 12.65
CA VAL A 21 0.32 3.90 12.71
C VAL A 21 0.25 2.88 13.85
N ASP A 22 -0.19 3.30 15.04
CA ASP A 22 -0.33 2.40 16.19
C ASP A 22 -1.29 1.22 15.88
N ARG A 23 -2.40 1.48 15.17
CA ARG A 23 -3.35 0.44 14.73
C ARG A 23 -2.73 -0.48 13.68
N MET A 24 -1.96 0.06 12.74
CA MET A 24 -1.28 -0.73 11.72
C MET A 24 -0.25 -1.67 12.35
N GLU A 25 0.51 -1.21 13.34
CA GLU A 25 1.48 -2.04 14.07
C GLU A 25 0.79 -3.21 14.81
N GLN A 26 -0.37 -2.97 15.43
CA GLN A 26 -1.16 -4.05 16.04
C GLN A 26 -1.55 -5.12 15.02
N VAL A 27 -1.99 -4.72 13.82
CA VAL A 27 -2.34 -5.65 12.74
C VAL A 27 -1.10 -6.40 12.24
N CYS A 28 0.02 -5.72 12.07
CA CYS A 28 1.30 -6.31 11.68
C CYS A 28 1.74 -7.39 12.68
N ASN A 29 1.64 -7.10 13.98
CA ASN A 29 1.99 -8.05 15.04
C ASN A 29 1.04 -9.27 15.03
N ALA A 30 -0.27 -9.03 14.93
CA ALA A 30 -1.27 -10.11 14.91
C ALA A 30 -1.13 -11.03 13.69
N LYS A 31 -0.76 -10.47 12.53
CA LYS A 31 -0.62 -11.21 11.26
C LYS A 31 0.81 -11.67 10.96
N ASN A 32 1.78 -11.30 11.79
CA ASN A 32 3.21 -11.52 11.58
C ASN A 32 3.69 -11.05 10.19
N ILE A 33 3.37 -9.80 9.83
CA ILE A 33 3.78 -9.16 8.57
C ILE A 33 4.48 -7.83 8.81
N SER A 34 5.34 -7.41 7.89
CA SER A 34 5.97 -6.09 7.96
C SER A 34 4.98 -4.97 7.68
N LEU A 35 5.25 -3.79 8.24
CA LEU A 35 4.46 -2.58 7.96
C LEU A 35 4.46 -2.23 6.47
N ASN A 36 5.59 -2.45 5.78
CA ASN A 36 5.67 -2.28 4.33
C ASN A 36 4.70 -3.19 3.58
N LYS A 37 4.66 -4.49 3.93
CA LYS A 37 3.75 -5.44 3.31
C LYS A 37 2.29 -5.05 3.53
N LEU A 38 1.94 -4.61 4.74
CA LEU A 38 0.60 -4.10 5.03
C LEU A 38 0.28 -2.87 4.18
N MET A 39 1.20 -1.90 4.09
CA MET A 39 1.02 -0.69 3.29
C MET A 39 0.79 -0.99 1.82
N VAL A 40 1.59 -1.86 1.20
CA VAL A 40 1.41 -2.26 -0.21
C VAL A 40 0.02 -2.85 -0.43
N ILE A 41 -0.40 -3.80 0.40
CA ILE A 41 -1.74 -4.42 0.30
C ILE A 41 -2.85 -3.36 0.42
N CYS A 42 -2.72 -2.44 1.38
CA CYS A 42 -3.71 -1.39 1.57
C CYS A 42 -3.81 -0.44 0.38
N VAL A 43 -2.67 -0.07 -0.21
CA VAL A 43 -2.63 0.85 -1.37
C VAL A 43 -3.15 0.16 -2.62
N GLU A 44 -2.71 -1.06 -2.92
CA GLU A 44 -3.22 -1.85 -4.07
C GLU A 44 -4.74 -2.03 -3.97
N TYR A 45 -5.23 -2.46 -2.79
CA TYR A 45 -6.67 -2.57 -2.56
C TYR A 45 -7.40 -1.25 -2.76
N ALA A 46 -6.86 -0.14 -2.26
CA ALA A 46 -7.47 1.17 -2.46
C ALA A 46 -7.52 1.53 -3.95
N LEU A 47 -6.44 1.31 -4.70
CA LEU A 47 -6.38 1.58 -6.14
C LEU A 47 -7.39 0.75 -6.94
N ASP A 48 -7.50 -0.55 -6.64
CA ASP A 48 -8.44 -1.46 -7.30
C ASP A 48 -9.91 -1.15 -6.99
N ASN A 49 -10.18 -0.44 -5.88
CA ASN A 49 -11.52 -0.12 -5.40
C ASN A 49 -11.83 1.38 -5.42
N LEU A 50 -10.93 2.20 -5.99
CA LEU A 50 -11.30 3.56 -6.36
C LEU A 50 -12.30 3.41 -7.50
N GLU A 51 -13.54 3.84 -7.28
CA GLU A 51 -14.45 4.07 -8.39
C GLU A 51 -13.70 4.99 -9.37
N GLU A 52 -13.53 4.56 -10.62
CA GLU A 52 -13.08 5.48 -11.65
C GLU A 52 -14.14 6.57 -11.68
N ASP A 53 -13.80 7.77 -11.20
CA ASP A 53 -14.58 8.96 -11.50
C ASP A 53 -14.66 8.97 -13.03
N GLU A 54 -15.80 8.54 -13.58
CA GLU A 54 -16.08 8.68 -15.00
C GLU A 54 -15.73 10.13 -15.33
N PRO A 55 -14.79 10.40 -16.26
CA PRO A 55 -14.48 11.77 -16.61
C PRO A 55 -15.80 12.38 -17.07
N GLU A 56 -16.33 13.32 -16.27
CA GLU A 56 -17.50 14.11 -16.62
C GLU A 56 -17.26 14.63 -18.04
N GLN A 57 -18.07 14.12 -18.98
CA GLN A 57 -17.94 14.37 -20.42
C GLN A 57 -18.12 15.84 -20.77
#